data_AF-A0A6S6WCQ8-F1
#
_entry.id   AF-A0A6S6WCQ8-F1
#
_cell.length_a   1.000
_cell.length_b   1.000
_cell.length_c   1.000
_cell.angle_alpha   90.00
_cell.angle_beta   90.00
_cell.angle_gamma   90.00
#
_symmetry.space_group_name_H-M   'P 1'
#
loop_
_entity.id
_entity.type
_entity.pdbx_description
1 polymer ?
#
loop_
_entity_poly.entity_id
_entity_poly.type
_entity_poly.pdbx_seq_one_letter_code
_entity_poly.pdbx_strand_id
1 'polypeptide(L)'
;MVGRKSQRVQMTPQASSKSALTAQLENAPSAGNAKLLRCPTDTLQRLQYLNEAEIITLFTPFVPHSPSTTLAKNMDPFEPLGRALPRQVRHVPYRLDHGMTETHGDFLRACGAVVIVICTTANVLSHDTQAFERQLKFARDVATKTKENTMTVGIPIILLLVADDATAQAYANATYDFPTLVTINDYSTAALVNAVRVLFG
;
A
#
# COMPACT_ATOMS: atom_id res chain seq x y z
N MET A 1 42.49 -54.47 35.74
CA MET A 1 41.09 -54.26 36.16
C MET A 1 40.79 -52.76 36.01
N VAL A 2 39.95 -52.40 35.02
CA VAL A 2 39.02 -51.23 34.99
C VAL A 2 39.61 -49.81 35.17
N GLY A 3 39.40 -48.80 34.33
CA GLY A 3 38.58 -48.65 33.12
C GLY A 3 38.76 -47.21 32.58
N ARG A 4 38.95 -47.07 31.25
CA ARG A 4 38.99 -45.77 30.55
C ARG A 4 37.56 -45.27 30.36
N LYS A 5 37.21 -44.10 30.92
CA LYS A 5 35.94 -43.40 30.62
C LYS A 5 36.04 -42.72 29.27
N SER A 6 35.22 -43.18 28.33
CA SER A 6 35.00 -42.58 27.01
C SER A 6 33.98 -41.45 27.15
N GLN A 7 34.35 -40.21 26.80
CA GLN A 7 33.46 -39.05 26.85
C GLN A 7 32.81 -38.87 25.48
N ARG A 8 31.49 -39.07 25.44
CA ARG A 8 30.64 -39.00 24.25
C ARG A 8 30.40 -37.52 23.92
N VAL A 9 30.90 -37.05 22.78
CA VAL A 9 30.56 -35.72 22.24
C VAL A 9 29.08 -35.74 21.84
N GLN A 10 28.30 -34.89 22.48
CA GLN A 10 26.87 -34.74 22.26
C GLN A 10 26.69 -33.74 21.10
N MET A 11 26.34 -34.24 19.92
CA MET A 11 25.93 -33.41 18.79
C MET A 11 24.57 -32.78 19.10
N THR A 12 24.53 -31.46 19.27
CA THR A 12 23.31 -30.66 19.27
C THR A 12 22.73 -30.63 17.84
N PRO A 13 21.45 -30.94 17.64
CA PRO A 13 20.83 -30.86 16.33
C PRO A 13 20.66 -29.40 15.92
N GLN A 14 21.15 -29.09 14.72
CA GLN A 14 21.04 -27.81 14.04
C GLN A 14 19.55 -27.55 13.75
N ALA A 15 18.94 -26.63 14.51
CA ALA A 15 17.56 -26.22 14.29
C ALA A 15 17.44 -25.46 12.97
N SER A 16 16.60 -26.00 12.11
CA SER A 16 16.15 -25.48 10.82
C SER A 16 15.85 -23.97 10.86
N SER A 17 16.65 -23.20 10.11
CA SER A 17 16.45 -21.78 9.84
C SER A 17 15.22 -21.46 8.99
N LYS A 18 14.39 -22.46 8.66
CA LYS A 18 13.13 -22.28 7.91
C LYS A 18 11.90 -21.96 8.79
N SER A 19 12.03 -21.96 10.13
CA SER A 19 10.87 -21.78 11.04
C SER A 19 10.71 -20.37 11.63
N ALA A 20 11.74 -19.52 11.56
CA ALA A 20 11.68 -18.19 12.18
C ALA A 20 10.96 -17.16 11.31
N LEU A 21 11.08 -17.26 9.98
CA LEU A 21 10.42 -16.38 9.02
C LEU A 21 8.89 -16.55 9.03
N THR A 22 8.40 -17.79 9.11
CA THR A 22 6.96 -18.08 9.17
C THR A 22 6.35 -17.65 10.51
N ALA A 23 7.06 -17.84 11.62
CA ALA A 23 6.62 -17.39 12.94
C ALA A 23 6.64 -15.85 13.11
N GLN A 24 7.50 -15.15 12.36
CA GLN A 24 7.51 -13.68 12.30
C GLN A 24 6.39 -13.11 11.41
N LEU A 25 5.93 -13.86 10.41
CA LEU A 25 4.78 -13.48 9.58
C LEU A 25 3.44 -13.64 10.35
N GLU A 26 3.32 -14.65 11.21
CA GLU A 26 2.10 -14.90 12.01
C GLU A 26 1.95 -14.01 13.26
N ASN A 27 3.05 -13.49 13.82
CA ASN A 27 3.03 -12.64 15.03
C ASN A 27 3.16 -11.14 14.76
N ALA A 28 3.20 -10.72 13.50
CA ALA A 28 3.18 -9.31 13.18
C ALA A 28 1.80 -8.73 13.52
N PRO A 29 1.69 -7.71 14.40
CA PRO A 29 0.41 -7.10 14.70
C PRO A 29 -0.28 -6.68 13.41
N SER A 30 -1.56 -7.06 13.27
CA SER A 30 -2.46 -6.65 12.18
C SER A 30 -2.79 -5.16 12.30
N ALA A 31 -1.77 -4.30 12.24
CA ALA A 31 -1.91 -2.86 12.32
C ALA A 31 -2.73 -2.35 11.13
N GLY A 32 -3.66 -1.42 11.38
CA GLY A 32 -4.46 -0.81 10.32
C GLY A 32 -5.47 -1.72 9.62
N ASN A 33 -5.72 -2.94 10.11
CA ASN A 33 -6.74 -3.87 9.55
C ASN A 33 -6.66 -4.05 8.02
N ALA A 34 -5.43 -4.15 7.48
CA ALA A 34 -5.20 -4.21 6.04
C ALA A 34 -5.86 -5.43 5.39
N LYS A 35 -6.66 -5.20 4.35
CA LYS A 35 -7.38 -6.25 3.60
C LYS A 35 -7.32 -5.99 2.10
N LEU A 36 -6.95 -7.02 1.34
CA LEU A 36 -7.12 -7.04 -0.12
C LEU A 36 -8.57 -7.45 -0.41
N LEU A 37 -9.44 -6.49 -0.70
CA LEU A 37 -10.86 -6.77 -0.93
C LEU A 37 -11.12 -7.34 -2.32
N ARG A 38 -10.39 -6.82 -3.31
CA ARG A 38 -10.49 -7.24 -4.72
C ARG A 38 -9.11 -7.11 -5.36
N CYS A 39 -8.73 -8.09 -6.18
CA CYS A 39 -7.57 -8.02 -7.05
C CYS A 39 -7.67 -9.15 -8.08
N PRO A 40 -7.66 -8.86 -9.40
CA PRO A 40 -7.53 -9.91 -10.40
C PRO A 40 -6.22 -10.67 -10.22
N THR A 41 -6.24 -11.99 -10.38
CA THR A 41 -5.05 -12.85 -10.21
C THR A 41 -3.87 -12.38 -11.06
N ASP A 42 -4.12 -12.04 -12.33
CA ASP A 42 -3.08 -11.55 -13.24
C ASP A 42 -2.48 -10.21 -12.77
N THR A 43 -3.30 -9.35 -12.15
CA THR A 43 -2.83 -8.09 -11.57
C THR A 43 -1.96 -8.35 -10.33
N LEU A 44 -2.37 -9.25 -9.45
CA LEU A 44 -1.57 -9.61 -8.28
C LEU A 44 -0.21 -10.20 -8.68
N GLN A 45 -0.21 -11.13 -9.63
CA GLN A 45 1.01 -11.72 -10.17
C GLN A 45 1.89 -10.64 -10.82
N ARG A 46 1.31 -9.76 -11.64
CA ARG A 46 2.03 -8.65 -12.28
C ARG A 46 2.72 -7.73 -11.26
N LEU A 47 2.08 -7.46 -10.12
CA LEU A 47 2.63 -6.64 -9.05
C LEU A 47 3.79 -7.32 -8.32
N GLN A 48 3.65 -8.62 -8.03
CA GLN A 48 4.71 -9.41 -7.39
C GLN A 48 5.96 -9.55 -8.26
N TYR A 49 5.78 -9.53 -9.58
CA TYR A 49 6.85 -9.68 -10.57
C TYR A 49 7.14 -8.38 -11.36
N LEU A 50 6.91 -7.19 -10.76
CA LEU A 50 7.38 -5.93 -11.34
C LEU A 50 8.90 -6.00 -11.58
N ASN A 51 9.35 -5.62 -12.78
CA ASN A 51 10.78 -5.57 -13.08
C ASN A 51 11.46 -4.49 -12.22
N GLU A 52 12.75 -4.65 -11.93
CA GLU A 52 13.48 -3.73 -11.06
C GLU A 52 13.55 -2.30 -11.60
N ALA A 53 13.57 -2.14 -12.93
CA ALA A 53 13.60 -0.84 -13.60
C ALA A 53 12.22 -0.15 -13.64
N GLU A 54 11.14 -0.84 -13.26
CA GLU A 54 9.80 -0.29 -13.30
C GLU A 54 9.51 0.60 -12.09
N ILE A 55 8.94 1.77 -12.37
CA ILE A 55 8.62 2.78 -11.37
C ILE A 55 7.16 2.63 -10.95
N ILE A 56 6.90 2.61 -9.65
CA ILE A 56 5.55 2.72 -9.09
C ILE A 56 5.24 4.21 -8.95
N THR A 57 4.22 4.70 -9.66
CA THR A 57 3.70 6.05 -9.41
C THR A 57 2.70 5.99 -8.26
N LEU A 58 3.01 6.65 -7.16
CA LEU A 58 2.22 6.70 -5.95
C LEU A 58 1.57 8.07 -5.81
N PHE A 59 0.25 8.15 -6.01
CA PHE A 59 -0.54 9.36 -5.83
C PHE A 59 -1.14 9.41 -4.42
N THR A 60 -0.81 10.46 -3.65
CA THR A 60 -1.28 10.61 -2.27
C THR A 60 -2.01 11.93 -2.05
N PRO A 61 -3.14 11.94 -1.34
CA PRO A 61 -3.86 13.17 -1.07
C PRO A 61 -3.10 14.01 -0.04
N PHE A 62 -3.10 15.32 -0.21
CA PHE A 62 -2.64 16.24 0.82
C PHE A 62 -3.65 16.33 1.97
N VAL A 63 -3.38 15.66 3.08
CA VAL A 63 -4.28 15.51 4.23
C VAL A 63 -3.56 15.80 5.55
N PRO A 64 -4.30 16.14 6.63
CA PRO A 64 -3.71 16.21 7.96
C PRO A 64 -3.09 14.88 8.39
N HIS A 65 -2.09 14.95 9.26
CA HIS A 65 -1.49 13.77 9.88
C HIS A 65 -2.49 13.01 10.74
N SER A 66 -2.39 11.68 10.78
CA SER A 66 -3.20 10.86 11.69
C SER A 66 -2.96 11.32 13.13
N PRO A 67 -4.01 11.46 13.98
CA PRO A 67 -3.82 11.82 15.38
C PRO A 67 -2.92 10.84 16.15
N SER A 68 -2.81 9.60 15.67
CA SER A 68 -1.98 8.54 16.25
C SER A 68 -0.55 8.48 15.72
N THR A 69 -0.17 9.35 14.78
CA THR A 69 1.17 9.27 14.15
C THR A 69 2.26 9.84 15.04
N THR A 70 3.43 9.19 15.02
CA THR A 70 4.68 9.71 15.60
C THR A 70 5.54 10.43 14.57
N LEU A 71 5.07 10.51 13.31
CA LEU A 71 5.77 11.16 12.22
C LEU A 71 5.93 12.67 12.50
N ALA A 72 7.08 13.23 12.15
CA ALA A 72 7.31 14.67 12.30
C ALA A 72 6.31 15.44 11.42
N LYS A 73 5.72 16.51 11.97
CA LYS A 73 4.61 17.26 11.33
C LYS A 73 4.95 17.88 9.97
N ASN A 74 6.24 18.03 9.66
CA ASN A 74 6.74 18.56 8.39
C ASN A 74 6.97 17.47 7.33
N MET A 75 6.71 16.20 7.64
CA MET A 75 6.82 15.11 6.69
C MET A 75 5.48 14.86 5.97
N ASP A 76 5.52 14.18 4.83
CA ASP A 76 4.30 13.71 4.17
C ASP A 76 3.74 12.50 4.95
N PRO A 77 2.44 12.47 5.29
CA PRO A 77 1.84 11.39 6.09
C PRO A 77 1.85 10.02 5.39
N PHE A 78 2.06 9.98 4.08
CA PHE A 78 2.20 8.76 3.29
C PHE A 78 3.64 8.48 2.87
N GLU A 79 4.63 9.25 3.34
CA GLU A 79 6.04 8.92 3.14
C GLU A 79 6.37 7.47 3.55
N PRO A 80 5.86 6.93 4.69
CA PRO A 80 6.13 5.54 5.05
C PRO A 80 5.57 4.52 4.04
N LEU A 81 4.47 4.85 3.35
CA LEU A 81 3.92 4.00 2.29
C LEU A 81 4.88 3.93 1.10
N GLY A 82 5.37 5.10 0.64
CA GLY A 82 6.34 5.18 -0.45
C GLY A 82 7.62 4.41 -0.14
N ARG A 83 8.12 4.51 1.10
CA ARG A 83 9.31 3.79 1.54
C ARG A 83 9.14 2.27 1.62
N ALA A 84 7.94 1.81 1.95
CA ALA A 84 7.65 0.39 2.12
C ALA A 84 7.52 -0.37 0.79
N LEU A 85 7.22 0.33 -0.31
CA LEU A 85 7.05 -0.29 -1.63
C LEU A 85 8.35 -0.95 -2.15
N PRO A 86 8.27 -2.11 -2.83
CA PRO A 86 9.44 -2.93 -3.17
C PRO A 86 10.23 -2.45 -4.41
N ARG A 87 9.84 -1.33 -5.01
CA ARG A 87 10.38 -0.80 -6.28
C ARG A 87 10.61 0.69 -6.16
N GLN A 88 11.28 1.27 -7.16
CA GLN A 88 11.46 2.71 -7.22
C GLN A 88 10.09 3.39 -7.24
N VAL A 89 9.88 4.33 -6.31
CA VAL A 89 8.62 5.06 -6.17
C VAL A 89 8.78 6.47 -6.68
N ARG A 90 7.85 6.88 -7.54
CA ARG A 90 7.59 8.28 -7.81
C ARG A 90 6.40 8.71 -6.96
N HIS A 91 6.69 9.34 -5.84
CA HIS A 91 5.68 9.86 -4.91
C HIS A 91 5.18 11.22 -5.42
N VAL A 92 3.89 11.30 -5.74
CA VAL A 92 3.23 12.48 -6.31
C VAL A 92 2.04 12.87 -5.43
N PRO A 93 2.23 13.81 -4.49
CA PRO A 93 1.11 14.37 -3.74
C PRO A 93 0.15 15.10 -4.68
N TYR A 94 -1.16 14.96 -4.45
CA TYR A 94 -2.20 15.69 -5.15
C TYR A 94 -3.06 16.49 -4.18
N ARG A 95 -3.54 17.64 -4.64
CA ARG A 95 -4.42 18.52 -3.86
C ARG A 95 -5.85 18.43 -4.35
N LEU A 96 -6.79 18.43 -3.40
CA LEU A 96 -8.21 18.24 -3.69
C LEU A 96 -8.84 19.43 -4.43
N ASP A 97 -8.28 20.63 -4.25
CA ASP A 97 -8.71 21.87 -4.90
C ASP A 97 -8.32 21.96 -6.38
N HIS A 98 -7.27 21.24 -6.80
CA HIS A 98 -6.78 21.27 -8.19
C HIS A 98 -7.16 20.02 -8.98
N GLY A 99 -7.44 18.89 -8.31
CA GLY A 99 -7.73 17.63 -8.98
C GLY A 99 -6.56 17.11 -9.81
N MET A 100 -6.85 16.35 -10.86
CA MET A 100 -5.83 15.84 -11.77
C MET A 100 -5.34 16.96 -12.70
N THR A 101 -4.02 17.06 -12.85
CA THR A 101 -3.35 18.03 -13.74
C THR A 101 -2.57 17.32 -14.83
N GLU A 102 -2.12 18.06 -15.85
CA GLU A 102 -1.29 17.50 -16.94
C GLU A 102 -0.01 16.84 -16.44
N THR A 103 0.65 17.43 -15.43
CA THR A 103 1.86 16.87 -14.81
C THR A 103 1.62 15.49 -14.21
N HIS A 104 0.44 15.23 -13.63
CA HIS A 104 0.08 13.88 -13.17
C HIS A 104 0.02 12.90 -14.35
N GLY A 105 -0.53 13.34 -15.49
CA GLY A 105 -0.58 12.57 -16.72
C GLY A 105 0.81 12.23 -17.29
N ASP A 106 1.76 13.16 -17.22
CA ASP A 106 3.13 12.91 -17.67
C ASP A 106 3.82 11.82 -16.83
N PHE A 107 3.52 11.77 -15.54
CA PHE A 107 4.05 10.72 -14.66
C PHE A 107 3.52 9.31 -14.97
N LEU A 108 2.35 9.20 -15.59
CA LEU A 108 1.78 7.91 -15.99
C LEU A 108 2.55 7.28 -17.16
N ARG A 109 3.14 8.08 -18.06
CA ARG A 109 3.79 7.58 -19.28
C ARG A 109 4.97 6.64 -19.04
N ALA A 110 5.57 6.68 -17.85
CA ALA A 110 6.78 5.92 -17.51
C ALA A 110 6.60 5.03 -16.26
N CYS A 111 5.36 4.73 -15.87
CA CYS A 111 5.11 3.87 -14.72
C CYS A 111 4.97 2.40 -15.13
N GLY A 112 5.29 1.48 -14.21
CA GLY A 112 4.98 0.06 -14.35
C GLY A 112 3.81 -0.37 -13.47
N ALA A 113 3.42 0.46 -12.50
CA ALA A 113 2.21 0.32 -11.69
C ALA A 113 1.77 1.69 -11.16
N VAL A 114 0.48 1.84 -10.89
CA VAL A 114 -0.11 3.05 -10.29
C VAL A 114 -0.78 2.70 -8.98
N VAL A 115 -0.36 3.35 -7.89
CA VAL A 115 -1.03 3.27 -6.59
C VAL A 115 -1.68 4.62 -6.30
N ILE A 116 -2.98 4.62 -6.05
CA ILE A 116 -3.75 5.82 -5.73
C ILE A 116 -4.30 5.66 -4.32
N VAL A 117 -4.01 6.62 -3.45
CA VAL A 117 -4.55 6.64 -2.09
C VAL A 117 -5.81 7.49 -2.05
N ILE A 118 -6.86 6.95 -1.43
CA ILE A 118 -8.02 7.71 -0.96
C ILE A 118 -8.02 7.63 0.57
N CYS A 119 -8.00 8.77 1.25
CA CYS A 119 -8.00 8.86 2.71
C CYS A 119 -9.18 9.68 3.21
N THR A 120 -10.07 9.03 3.96
CA THR A 120 -11.36 9.55 4.42
C THR A 120 -11.67 9.11 5.84
N THR A 121 -10.65 9.10 6.70
CA THR A 121 -10.88 8.93 8.15
C THR A 121 -11.58 10.17 8.71
N ALA A 122 -12.14 10.07 9.92
CA ALA A 122 -12.78 11.19 10.61
C ALA A 122 -11.86 12.41 10.74
N ASN A 123 -10.55 12.20 10.89
CA ASN A 123 -9.57 13.28 10.91
C ASN A 123 -9.53 14.07 9.59
N VAL A 124 -9.66 13.38 8.45
CA VAL A 124 -9.70 14.04 7.14
C VAL A 124 -11.07 14.67 6.89
N LEU A 125 -12.14 13.93 7.15
CA LEU A 125 -13.52 14.39 6.89
C LEU A 125 -13.94 15.59 7.76
N SER A 126 -13.35 15.74 8.94
CA SER A 126 -13.56 16.92 9.80
C SER A 126 -12.95 18.21 9.23
N HIS A 127 -11.93 18.10 8.37
CA HIS A 127 -11.35 19.23 7.66
C HIS A 127 -12.01 19.46 6.29
N ASP A 128 -12.48 18.38 5.67
CA ASP A 128 -13.10 18.41 4.37
C ASP A 128 -14.18 17.31 4.23
N THR A 129 -15.45 17.71 4.31
CA THR A 129 -16.60 16.78 4.23
C THR A 129 -16.81 16.19 2.84
N GLN A 130 -16.18 16.75 1.80
CA GLN A 130 -16.24 16.28 0.41
C GLN A 130 -14.93 15.59 -0.02
N ALA A 131 -14.08 15.25 0.95
CA ALA A 131 -12.77 14.67 0.67
C ALA A 131 -12.90 13.35 -0.10
N PHE A 132 -13.90 12.52 0.20
CA PHE A 132 -14.12 11.25 -0.49
C PHE A 132 -14.41 11.47 -1.98
N GLU A 133 -15.39 12.31 -2.29
CA GLU A 133 -15.87 12.56 -3.64
C GLU A 133 -14.77 13.18 -4.51
N ARG A 134 -13.99 14.12 -3.96
CA ARG A 134 -12.87 14.74 -4.67
C ARG A 134 -11.73 13.77 -4.95
N GLN A 135 -11.37 12.95 -3.97
CA GLN A 135 -10.32 11.94 -4.13
C GLN A 135 -10.73 10.82 -5.09
N LEU A 136 -12.00 10.40 -5.03
CA LEU A 136 -12.56 9.43 -5.96
C LEU A 136 -12.59 9.98 -7.39
N LYS A 137 -12.95 11.26 -7.56
CA LYS A 137 -12.86 11.92 -8.86
C LYS A 137 -11.43 11.91 -9.40
N PHE A 138 -10.45 12.31 -8.58
CA PHE A 138 -9.03 12.26 -8.96
C PHE A 138 -8.61 10.85 -9.39
N ALA A 139 -8.97 9.82 -8.62
CA ALA A 139 -8.63 8.44 -8.93
C ALA A 139 -9.22 7.99 -10.28
N ARG A 140 -10.46 8.40 -10.58
CA ARG A 140 -11.14 8.10 -11.85
C ARG A 140 -10.54 8.84 -13.03
N ASP A 141 -10.14 10.09 -12.84
CA ASP A 141 -9.44 10.87 -13.87
C ASP A 141 -8.10 10.19 -14.21
N VAL A 142 -7.33 9.76 -13.21
CA VAL A 142 -6.08 9.00 -13.39
C VAL A 142 -6.32 7.68 -14.11
N ALA A 143 -7.34 6.92 -13.71
CA ALA A 143 -7.69 5.66 -14.35
C ALA A 143 -8.10 5.85 -15.82
N THR A 144 -8.88 6.89 -16.11
CA THR A 144 -9.27 7.26 -17.48
C THR A 144 -8.03 7.61 -18.31
N LYS A 145 -7.16 8.47 -17.79
CA LYS A 145 -5.94 8.88 -18.48
C LYS A 145 -4.99 7.71 -18.76
N THR A 146 -4.92 6.75 -17.85
CA THR A 146 -4.10 5.54 -17.99
C THR A 146 -4.67 4.61 -19.08
N LYS A 147 -6.00 4.58 -19.28
CA LYS A 147 -6.63 3.79 -20.35
C LYS A 147 -6.49 4.43 -21.73
N GLU A 148 -6.48 5.76 -21.81
CA GLU A 148 -6.33 6.50 -23.07
C GLU A 148 -4.93 6.40 -23.69
N ASN A 149 -3.91 6.12 -22.88
CA ASN A 149 -2.53 6.06 -23.34
C ASN A 149 -2.12 4.62 -23.71
N THR A 150 -1.78 4.40 -24.97
CA THR A 150 -1.36 3.09 -25.50
C THR A 150 -0.11 2.54 -24.82
N MET A 151 0.76 3.42 -24.31
CA MET A 151 1.97 3.02 -23.55
C MET A 151 1.66 2.48 -22.16
N THR A 152 0.46 2.72 -21.65
CA THR A 152 0.04 2.30 -20.30
C THR A 152 -1.02 1.20 -20.30
N VAL A 153 -1.27 0.58 -21.46
CA VAL A 153 -2.17 -0.58 -21.58
C VAL A 153 -1.62 -1.72 -20.73
N GLY A 154 -2.46 -2.25 -19.83
CA GLY A 154 -2.10 -3.35 -18.94
C GLY A 154 -1.33 -2.94 -17.68
N ILE A 155 -1.10 -1.64 -17.45
CA ILE A 155 -0.53 -1.18 -16.18
C ILE A 155 -1.55 -1.41 -15.06
N PRO A 156 -1.17 -2.08 -13.97
CA PRO A 156 -2.05 -2.31 -12.84
C PRO A 156 -2.31 -0.98 -12.10
N ILE A 157 -3.59 -0.69 -11.86
CA ILE A 157 -4.05 0.44 -11.06
C ILE A 157 -4.61 -0.11 -9.75
N ILE A 158 -4.05 0.37 -8.64
CA ILE A 158 -4.39 -0.07 -7.29
C ILE A 158 -4.97 1.11 -6.54
N LEU A 159 -6.14 0.89 -5.94
CA LEU A 159 -6.72 1.82 -4.99
C LEU A 159 -6.40 1.37 -3.56
N LEU A 160 -5.74 2.22 -2.79
CA LEU A 160 -5.60 2.07 -1.34
C LEU A 160 -6.61 2.99 -0.66
N LEU A 161 -7.66 2.42 -0.09
CA LEU A 161 -8.70 3.12 0.65
C LEU A 161 -8.39 3.10 2.15
N VAL A 162 -8.16 4.28 2.71
CA VAL A 162 -8.00 4.52 4.13
C VAL A 162 -9.29 5.12 4.66
N ALA A 163 -10.09 4.35 5.39
CA ALA A 163 -11.39 4.79 5.88
C ALA A 163 -11.71 4.14 7.22
N ASP A 164 -12.39 4.87 8.10
CA ASP A 164 -12.84 4.31 9.37
C ASP A 164 -13.82 3.15 9.13
N ASP A 165 -13.86 2.18 10.04
CA ASP A 165 -14.66 0.96 9.89
C ASP A 165 -16.15 1.23 9.60
N ALA A 166 -16.70 2.34 10.13
CA ALA A 166 -18.09 2.74 9.91
C ALA A 166 -18.40 3.17 8.46
N THR A 167 -17.41 3.68 7.73
CA THR A 167 -17.58 4.20 6.34
C THR A 167 -16.91 3.31 5.29
N ALA A 168 -15.99 2.44 5.72
CA ALA A 168 -15.18 1.60 4.84
C ALA A 168 -16.01 0.81 3.82
N GLN A 169 -17.11 0.19 4.23
CA GLN A 169 -17.93 -0.62 3.32
C GLN A 169 -18.61 0.24 2.24
N ALA A 170 -19.16 1.41 2.62
CA ALA A 170 -19.83 2.30 1.68
C ALA A 170 -18.85 2.83 0.62
N TYR A 171 -17.66 3.25 1.06
CA TYR A 171 -16.61 3.73 0.16
C TYR A 171 -15.97 2.62 -0.68
N ALA A 172 -15.82 1.41 -0.14
CA ALA A 172 -15.39 0.23 -0.91
C ALA A 172 -16.39 -0.16 -2.01
N ASN A 173 -17.69 0.05 -1.77
CA ASN A 173 -18.75 -0.15 -2.77
C ASN A 173 -18.75 0.97 -3.82
N ALA A 174 -18.55 2.22 -3.42
CA ALA A 174 -18.50 3.36 -4.34
C ALA A 174 -17.28 3.38 -5.28
N THR A 175 -16.28 2.54 -4.99
CA THR A 175 -15.05 2.33 -5.79
C THR A 175 -15.08 1.03 -6.60
N TYR A 176 -16.29 0.51 -6.92
CA TYR A 176 -16.49 -0.73 -7.66
C TYR A 176 -15.81 -0.76 -9.04
N ASP A 177 -15.56 0.41 -9.62
CA ASP A 177 -14.89 0.59 -10.91
C ASP A 177 -13.37 0.34 -10.87
N PHE A 178 -12.80 0.17 -9.67
CA PHE A 178 -11.42 -0.24 -9.46
C PHE A 178 -11.33 -1.75 -9.19
N PRO A 179 -10.63 -2.51 -10.05
CA PRO A 179 -10.52 -3.96 -9.92
C PRO A 179 -9.62 -4.38 -8.75
N THR A 180 -8.62 -3.56 -8.40
CA THR A 180 -7.72 -3.79 -7.28
C THR A 180 -7.98 -2.78 -6.18
N LEU A 181 -8.43 -3.27 -5.02
CA LEU A 181 -8.76 -2.47 -3.84
C LEU A 181 -8.13 -3.09 -2.59
N VAL A 182 -7.30 -2.30 -1.91
CA VAL A 182 -6.80 -2.55 -0.57
C VAL A 182 -7.48 -1.58 0.39
N THR A 183 -7.94 -2.07 1.54
CA THR A 183 -8.51 -1.21 2.59
C THR A 183 -7.66 -1.27 3.85
N ILE A 184 -7.48 -0.13 4.51
CA ILE A 184 -6.94 0.01 5.86
C ILE A 184 -7.81 0.99 6.66
N ASN A 185 -7.81 0.87 7.99
CA ASN A 185 -8.62 1.73 8.86
C ASN A 185 -7.84 2.89 9.53
N ASP A 186 -6.53 2.97 9.32
CA ASP A 186 -5.71 4.11 9.68
C ASP A 186 -4.52 4.25 8.71
N TYR A 187 -3.79 5.36 8.80
CA TYR A 187 -2.60 5.65 7.99
C TYR A 187 -1.38 5.96 8.87
N SER A 188 -1.29 5.27 10.00
CA SER A 188 -0.03 5.19 10.75
C SER A 188 1.03 4.47 9.93
N THR A 189 2.30 4.66 10.28
CA THR A 189 3.42 3.94 9.65
C THR A 189 3.20 2.43 9.64
N ALA A 190 2.72 1.85 10.74
CA ALA A 190 2.49 0.41 10.84
C ALA A 190 1.37 -0.07 9.91
N ALA A 191 0.27 0.68 9.80
CA ALA A 191 -0.82 0.37 8.89
C ALA A 191 -0.41 0.46 7.42
N LEU A 192 0.33 1.50 7.04
CA LEU A 192 0.82 1.70 5.67
C LEU A 192 1.79 0.59 5.26
N VAL A 193 2.72 0.19 6.15
CA VAL A 193 3.63 -0.95 5.91
C VAL A 193 2.84 -2.25 5.77
N ASN A 194 1.84 -2.47 6.62
CA ASN A 194 0.99 -3.66 6.53
C ASN A 194 0.19 -3.71 5.21
N ALA A 195 -0.30 -2.57 4.72
CA ALA A 195 -0.99 -2.49 3.44
C ALA A 195 -0.10 -2.95 2.27
N VAL A 196 1.17 -2.54 2.26
CA VAL A 196 2.13 -2.98 1.23
C VAL A 196 2.36 -4.48 1.31
N ARG A 197 2.55 -5.03 2.50
CA ARG A 197 2.70 -6.48 2.71
C ARG A 197 1.51 -7.25 2.14
N VAL A 198 0.28 -6.83 2.46
CA VAL A 198 -0.94 -7.46 1.94
C VAL A 198 -1.03 -7.42 0.41
N LEU A 199 -0.50 -6.35 -0.21
CA LEU A 199 -0.55 -6.16 -1.66
C LEU A 199 0.56 -6.91 -2.42
N PHE A 200 1.76 -7.01 -1.85
CA PHE A 200 2.96 -7.52 -2.54
C PHE A 200 3.48 -8.87 -2.04
N GLY A 201 2.99 -9.38 -0.89
CA GLY A 201 3.45 -10.64 -0.28
C GLY A 201 4.58 -10.41 0.71
#